data_AF-A0A7S2PPB0-F1
#
_entry.id   AF-A0A7S2PPB0-F1
#
_cell.length_a   1.000
_cell.length_b   1.000
_cell.length_c   1.000
_cell.angle_alpha   90.00
_cell.angle_beta   90.00
_cell.angle_gamma   90.00
#
_symmetry.space_group_name_H-M   'P 1'
#
loop_
_entity.id
_entity.type
_entity.pdbx_description
1 polymer ?
#
loop_
_entity_poly.entity_id
_entity_poly.type
_entity_poly.pdbx_seq_one_letter_code
_entity_poly.pdbx_strand_id
1 'polypeptide(L)'
;MVAVLSTRTLEWTVAAHHGEVPWKHRADHASAIPSSGAWMYLYSGQHRDEKTGHWFRLKDMWRVALPRAKLEDWHQLGDLNAARSSVPVLVLPSGWLLALGGHFVADDEEIKAKGQEDVAGMIDHHRQKDFKAYNDVLALHVDEPTATTWHVVEEDAPWPARDDCAAAVVGDSVLLFGGGTVYGGGGYLGDVWRLPSASRRYGLKGAAGGRGGDRGSGEL
;
A
#
# COMPACT_ATOMS: atom_id res chain seq x y z
N MET A 1 1.79 -6.10 15.91
CA MET A 1 0.61 -6.74 16.52
C MET A 1 -0.48 -6.80 15.46
N VAL A 2 -1.18 -7.92 15.35
CA VAL A 2 -2.40 -8.04 14.57
C VAL A 2 -3.55 -8.18 15.55
N ALA A 3 -4.51 -7.27 15.49
CA ALA A 3 -5.68 -7.30 16.35
C ALA A 3 -6.94 -7.21 15.48
N VAL A 4 -7.95 -8.00 15.84
CA VAL A 4 -9.24 -8.03 15.17
C VAL A 4 -10.29 -7.44 16.12
N LEU A 5 -11.03 -6.44 15.64
CA LEU A 5 -12.20 -5.90 16.33
C LEU A 5 -13.45 -6.54 15.75
N SER A 6 -14.19 -7.28 16.57
CA SER A 6 -15.54 -7.72 16.23
C SER A 6 -16.48 -6.51 16.26
N THR A 7 -17.04 -6.10 15.14
CA THR A 7 -18.03 -5.00 15.11
C THR A 7 -19.38 -5.38 15.72
N ARG A 8 -19.65 -6.69 15.90
CA ARG A 8 -20.86 -7.19 16.56
C ARG A 8 -20.76 -7.11 18.07
N THR A 9 -19.60 -7.47 18.63
CA THR A 9 -19.40 -7.55 20.09
C THR A 9 -18.58 -6.39 20.64
N LEU A 10 -17.94 -5.60 19.78
CA LEU A 10 -16.99 -4.53 20.12
C LEU A 10 -15.78 -5.02 20.93
N GLU A 11 -15.45 -6.30 20.81
CA GLU A 11 -14.33 -6.92 21.49
C GLU A 11 -13.11 -7.01 20.57
N TRP A 12 -11.95 -6.72 21.16
CA TRP A 12 -10.65 -6.91 20.53
C TRP A 12 -10.13 -8.31 20.82
N THR A 13 -9.68 -9.00 19.78
CA THR A 13 -8.88 -10.22 19.89
C THR A 13 -7.51 -9.96 19.30
N VAL A 14 -6.46 -10.20 20.09
CA VAL A 14 -5.09 -10.19 19.57
C VAL A 14 -4.85 -11.50 18.85
N ALA A 15 -4.63 -11.43 17.54
CA ALA A 15 -4.35 -12.58 16.69
C ALA A 15 -2.86 -12.92 16.64
N ALA A 16 -1.99 -11.93 16.82
CA ALA A 16 -0.54 -12.13 16.86
C ALA A 16 0.21 -10.98 17.57
N HIS A 17 1.23 -11.32 18.35
CA HIS A 17 2.15 -10.38 18.98
C HIS A 17 3.39 -10.08 18.12
N HIS A 18 4.18 -9.12 18.59
CA HIS A 18 5.50 -8.84 18.04
C HIS A 18 6.44 -10.04 18.23
N GLY A 19 7.27 -10.34 17.21
CA GLY A 19 8.23 -11.45 17.24
C GLY A 19 7.63 -12.82 16.89
N GLU A 20 6.31 -12.94 16.90
CA GLU A 20 5.60 -14.16 16.49
C GLU A 20 5.40 -14.20 14.97
N VAL A 21 5.12 -13.05 14.36
CA VAL A 21 4.84 -12.94 12.93
C VAL A 21 6.11 -13.10 12.10
N PRO A 22 6.02 -13.68 10.88
CA PRO A 22 7.20 -13.90 10.04
C PRO A 22 7.77 -12.62 9.43
N TRP A 23 7.12 -11.47 9.66
CA TRP A 23 7.50 -10.18 9.13
C TRP A 23 8.04 -9.23 10.19
N LYS A 24 8.94 -8.35 9.75
CA LYS A 24 9.54 -7.27 10.55
C LYS A 24 8.48 -6.30 11.09
N HIS A 25 8.66 -5.79 12.31
CA HIS A 25 7.88 -4.66 12.81
C HIS A 25 7.98 -3.48 11.87
N ARG A 26 6.86 -2.76 11.69
CA ARG A 26 6.79 -1.73 10.67
C ARG A 26 5.80 -0.62 11.00
N ALA A 27 6.17 0.61 10.70
CA ALA A 27 5.29 1.78 10.65
C ALA A 27 5.04 2.16 9.18
N ASP A 28 4.04 3.01 8.92
CA ASP A 28 3.71 3.57 7.60
C ASP A 28 3.62 2.53 6.48
N HIS A 29 3.19 1.33 6.85
CA HIS A 29 2.87 0.26 5.93
C HIS A 29 1.46 0.46 5.39
N ALA A 30 1.20 -0.16 4.26
CA ALA A 30 -0.13 -0.20 3.68
C ALA A 30 -0.81 -1.52 4.01
N SER A 31 -2.13 -1.49 4.07
CA SER A 31 -2.92 -2.72 4.10
C SER A 31 -4.14 -2.60 3.20
N ALA A 32 -4.58 -3.73 2.64
CA ALA A 32 -5.80 -3.80 1.88
C ALA A 32 -6.56 -5.10 2.15
N ILE A 33 -7.88 -5.01 2.06
CA ILE A 33 -8.80 -6.13 2.13
C ILE A 33 -9.68 -6.03 0.87
N PRO A 34 -9.74 -7.05 0.01
CA PRO A 34 -10.61 -7.04 -1.16
C PRO A 34 -12.08 -7.09 -0.72
N SER A 35 -13.00 -6.75 -1.61
CA SER A 35 -14.45 -6.78 -1.33
C SER A 35 -14.97 -8.16 -0.93
N SER A 36 -14.28 -9.24 -1.32
CA SER A 36 -14.59 -10.59 -0.87
C SER A 36 -14.33 -10.81 0.62
N GLY A 37 -13.50 -9.98 1.26
CA GLY A 37 -13.10 -10.11 2.65
C GLY A 37 -12.29 -11.37 2.95
N ALA A 38 -11.84 -12.11 1.94
CA ALA A 38 -11.20 -13.42 2.10
C ALA A 38 -9.72 -13.31 2.51
N TRP A 39 -9.08 -12.17 2.26
CA TRP A 39 -7.65 -11.97 2.47
C TRP A 39 -7.38 -10.60 3.09
N MET A 40 -6.36 -10.52 3.93
CA MET A 40 -5.71 -9.28 4.29
C MET A 40 -4.33 -9.25 3.64
N TYR A 41 -3.98 -8.10 3.05
CA TYR A 41 -2.67 -7.83 2.51
C TYR A 41 -1.96 -6.81 3.39
N LEU A 42 -0.68 -7.04 3.68
CA LEU A 42 0.22 -6.15 4.40
C LEU A 42 1.40 -5.85 3.48
N TYR A 43 1.72 -4.57 3.31
CA TYR A 43 2.63 -4.14 2.27
C TYR A 43 3.60 -3.07 2.75
N SER A 44 4.89 -3.27 2.47
CA SER A 44 5.91 -2.21 2.57
C SER A 44 5.99 -1.62 3.99
N GLY A 45 6.38 -0.35 4.11
CA GLY A 45 6.49 0.38 5.38
C GLY A 45 7.94 0.63 5.79
N GLN A 46 8.14 1.08 7.01
CA GLN A 46 9.45 1.39 7.56
C GLN A 46 9.73 0.59 8.83
N HIS A 47 10.93 0.04 8.94
CA HIS A 47 11.40 -0.71 10.10
C HIS A 47 12.60 0.00 10.72
N ARG A 48 12.61 0.09 12.04
CA ARG A 48 13.75 0.58 12.80
C ARG A 48 14.61 -0.59 13.26
N ASP A 49 15.86 -0.63 12.83
CA ASP A 49 16.84 -1.56 13.37
C ASP A 49 17.09 -1.23 14.85
N GLU A 50 16.93 -2.22 15.73
CA GLU A 50 17.01 -1.99 17.18
C GLU A 50 18.44 -1.72 17.66
N LYS A 51 19.46 -2.18 16.93
CA LYS A 51 20.87 -2.04 17.31
C LYS A 51 21.43 -0.70 16.87
N THR A 52 21.17 -0.31 15.63
CA THR A 52 21.69 0.94 15.06
C THR A 52 20.74 2.11 15.25
N GLY A 53 19.45 1.84 15.47
CA GLY A 53 18.41 2.85 15.50
C GLY A 53 18.03 3.40 14.13
N HIS A 54 18.65 2.92 13.05
CA HIS A 54 18.40 3.37 11.68
C HIS A 54 17.06 2.87 11.16
N TRP A 55 16.43 3.66 10.31
CA TRP A 55 15.21 3.27 9.63
C TRP A 55 15.50 2.83 8.20
N PHE A 56 14.93 1.70 7.79
CA PHE A 56 14.96 1.26 6.40
C PHE A 56 13.55 0.97 5.90
N ARG A 57 13.38 1.07 4.59
CA ARG A 57 12.10 0.79 3.95
C ARG A 57 12.00 -0.69 3.60
N LEU A 58 10.80 -1.21 3.79
CA LEU A 58 10.46 -2.58 3.45
C LEU A 58 9.95 -2.60 2.01
N LYS A 59 10.20 -3.71 1.34
CA LYS A 59 9.68 -3.99 -0.01
C LYS A 59 8.81 -5.23 -0.06
N ASP A 60 8.71 -5.94 1.07
CA ASP A 60 8.01 -7.20 1.15
C ASP A 60 6.49 -7.00 1.18
N MET A 61 5.79 -8.00 0.67
CA MET A 61 4.35 -8.09 0.74
C MET A 61 3.95 -9.41 1.38
N TRP A 62 2.97 -9.34 2.28
CA TRP A 62 2.45 -10.47 3.02
C TRP A 62 0.94 -10.55 2.85
N ARG A 63 0.39 -11.76 2.89
CA ARG A 63 -1.05 -11.98 3.03
C ARG A 63 -1.38 -13.01 4.08
N VAL A 64 -2.61 -12.93 4.58
CA VAL A 64 -3.21 -13.93 5.46
C VAL A 64 -4.69 -14.09 5.14
N ALA A 65 -5.21 -15.30 5.24
CA ALA A 65 -6.62 -15.59 5.01
C ALA A 65 -7.49 -15.03 6.16
N LEU A 66 -8.67 -14.52 5.82
CA LEU A 66 -9.66 -14.00 6.75
C LEU A 66 -10.94 -14.87 6.76
N PRO A 67 -11.77 -14.82 7.82
CA PRO A 67 -11.56 -14.09 9.07
C PRO A 67 -10.67 -14.84 10.08
N ARG A 68 -10.21 -16.05 9.74
CA ARG A 68 -9.50 -16.95 10.67
C ARG A 68 -7.98 -16.80 10.54
N ALA A 69 -7.48 -15.57 10.45
CA ALA A 69 -6.05 -15.32 10.32
C ALA A 69 -5.31 -15.93 11.51
N LYS A 70 -4.36 -16.83 11.23
CA LYS A 70 -3.42 -17.36 12.21
C LYS A 70 -2.01 -16.93 11.89
N LEU A 71 -1.13 -17.17 12.85
CA LEU A 71 0.27 -16.81 12.74
C LEU A 71 1.00 -17.57 11.63
N GLU A 72 0.75 -18.87 11.57
CA GLU A 72 1.35 -19.80 10.61
C GLU A 72 0.82 -19.65 9.17
N ASP A 73 -0.29 -18.92 8.99
CA ASP A 73 -0.98 -18.73 7.71
C ASP A 73 -0.48 -17.50 6.94
N TRP A 74 0.50 -16.76 7.48
CA TRP A 74 1.10 -15.63 6.80
C TRP A 74 2.05 -16.11 5.69
N HIS A 75 1.79 -15.63 4.47
CA HIS A 75 2.60 -15.97 3.30
C HIS A 75 3.15 -14.71 2.63
N GLN A 76 4.44 -14.72 2.33
CA GLN A 76 5.06 -13.65 1.53
C GLN A 76 4.69 -13.83 0.06
N LEU A 77 4.28 -12.74 -0.59
CA LEU A 77 3.89 -12.69 -2.01
C LEU A 77 4.95 -12.04 -2.90
N GLY A 78 6.20 -12.01 -2.45
CA GLY A 78 7.30 -11.36 -3.15
C GLY A 78 7.55 -9.92 -2.71
N ASP A 79 8.43 -9.28 -3.47
CA ASP A 79 9.02 -7.98 -3.14
C ASP A 79 8.77 -6.97 -4.25
N LEU A 80 8.68 -5.70 -3.87
CA LEU A 80 8.72 -4.59 -4.80
C LEU A 80 10.08 -4.47 -5.48
N ASN A 81 10.04 -3.88 -6.68
CA ASN A 81 11.25 -3.44 -7.37
C ASN A 81 11.98 -2.31 -6.61
N ALA A 82 11.27 -1.57 -5.73
CA ALA A 82 11.85 -0.54 -4.87
C ALA A 82 11.15 -0.49 -3.51
N ALA A 83 11.94 -0.48 -2.43
CA ALA A 83 11.43 -0.31 -1.07
C ALA A 83 10.80 1.07 -0.87
N ARG A 84 9.69 1.14 -0.15
CA ARG A 84 8.94 2.40 0.04
C ARG A 84 8.05 2.37 1.29
N SER A 85 7.55 3.52 1.71
CA SER A 85 6.56 3.66 2.79
C SER A 85 5.46 4.64 2.38
N SER A 86 4.40 4.69 3.17
CA SER A 86 3.29 5.65 2.97
C SER A 86 2.64 5.52 1.58
N VAL A 87 2.58 4.29 1.07
CA VAL A 87 2.01 3.96 -0.24
C VAL A 87 0.55 3.53 -0.04
N PRO A 88 -0.46 4.17 -0.63
CA PRO A 88 -1.78 3.58 -0.69
C PRO A 88 -1.77 2.30 -1.53
N VAL A 89 -2.39 1.24 -1.02
CA VAL A 89 -2.65 0.00 -1.76
C VAL A 89 -4.13 -0.31 -1.80
N LEU A 90 -4.57 -0.87 -2.92
CA LEU A 90 -5.98 -1.17 -3.18
C LEU A 90 -6.11 -2.41 -4.05
N VAL A 91 -7.13 -3.23 -3.78
CA VAL A 91 -7.45 -4.41 -4.62
C VAL A 91 -8.62 -4.08 -5.53
N LEU A 92 -8.39 -4.19 -6.84
CA LEU A 92 -9.41 -4.04 -7.87
C LEU A 92 -10.33 -5.27 -7.92
N PRO A 93 -11.58 -5.14 -8.40
CA PRO A 93 -12.48 -6.28 -8.59
C PRO A 93 -11.93 -7.36 -9.54
N SER A 94 -10.95 -7.02 -10.38
CA SER A 94 -10.27 -7.95 -11.27
C SER A 94 -9.22 -8.84 -10.59
N GLY A 95 -9.01 -8.74 -9.29
CA GLY A 95 -7.99 -9.52 -8.56
C GLY A 95 -6.59 -8.93 -8.63
N TRP A 96 -6.47 -7.68 -9.10
CA TRP A 96 -5.19 -6.96 -9.16
C TRP A 96 -5.07 -6.03 -7.97
N LEU A 97 -3.95 -6.08 -7.27
CA LEU A 97 -3.58 -5.11 -6.25
C LEU A 97 -2.75 -4.01 -6.92
N LEU A 98 -3.12 -2.75 -6.69
CA LEU A 98 -2.36 -1.58 -7.12
C LEU A 98 -1.69 -0.92 -5.93
N ALA A 99 -0.47 -0.43 -6.16
CA ALA A 99 0.24 0.49 -5.28
C ALA A 99 0.49 1.80 -6.04
N LEU A 100 0.18 2.95 -5.42
CA LEU A 100 0.26 4.26 -6.06
C LEU A 100 1.27 5.14 -5.31
N GLY A 101 2.41 5.44 -5.93
CA GLY A 101 3.41 6.33 -5.34
C GLY A 101 4.06 5.82 -4.04
N GLY A 102 3.98 6.63 -3.00
CA GLY A 102 4.73 6.52 -1.73
C GLY A 102 6.09 7.20 -1.80
N HIS A 103 6.93 6.97 -0.79
CA HIS A 103 8.28 7.55 -0.77
C HIS A 103 9.37 6.54 -0.42
N PHE A 104 10.59 6.91 -0.80
CA PHE A 104 11.85 6.26 -0.43
C PHE A 104 12.77 7.29 0.23
N VAL A 105 13.54 6.80 1.21
CA VAL A 105 14.73 7.46 1.74
C VAL A 105 15.82 6.40 1.84
N ALA A 106 17.08 6.81 1.67
CA ALA A 106 18.24 5.93 1.79
C ALA A 106 18.27 5.20 3.16
N ASP A 107 18.76 3.96 3.17
CA ASP A 107 18.78 3.07 4.35
C ASP A 107 19.67 3.57 5.51
N ASP A 108 20.46 4.62 5.29
CA ASP A 108 21.29 5.29 6.29
C ASP A 108 20.62 6.54 6.89
N GLU A 109 19.29 6.64 6.75
CA GLU A 109 18.52 7.75 7.28
C GLU A 109 18.53 7.76 8.83
N GLU A 110 19.16 8.80 9.37
CA GLU A 110 18.99 9.23 10.75
C GLU A 110 18.13 10.50 10.74
N ILE A 111 16.87 10.40 11.15
CA ILE A 111 15.99 11.57 11.29
C ILE A 111 16.47 12.38 12.49
N LYS A 112 17.06 13.56 12.23
CA LYS A 112 17.55 14.48 13.27
C LYS A 112 16.48 15.46 13.77
N ALA A 113 15.31 15.49 13.14
CA ALA A 113 14.19 16.31 13.58
C ALA A 113 13.75 15.89 14.98
N LYS A 114 13.40 16.87 15.83
CA LYS A 114 13.04 16.61 17.24
C LYS A 114 11.64 15.99 17.43
N GLY A 115 10.92 15.78 16.34
CA GLY A 115 9.56 15.27 16.30
C GLY A 115 8.87 15.70 15.00
N GLN A 116 7.60 15.34 14.83
CA GLN A 116 6.79 15.75 13.67
C GLN A 116 6.50 17.26 13.68
N GLU A 117 6.58 17.91 14.84
CA GLU A 117 6.39 19.34 15.03
C GLU A 117 7.57 20.19 14.54
N ASP A 118 8.74 19.60 14.32
CA ASP A 118 9.94 20.28 13.84
C ASP A 118 9.96 20.36 12.31
N VAL A 119 8.99 21.09 11.75
CA VAL A 119 8.80 21.24 10.30
C VAL A 119 10.06 21.76 9.61
N ALA A 120 10.75 22.73 10.23
CA ALA A 120 11.99 23.29 9.69
C ALA A 120 13.11 22.25 9.68
N GLY A 121 13.28 21.50 10.79
CA GLY A 121 14.25 20.41 10.87
C GLY A 121 13.97 19.30 9.85
N MET A 122 12.69 18.97 9.60
CA MET A 122 12.32 17.98 8.58
C MET A 122 12.62 18.47 7.16
N ILE A 123 12.32 19.74 6.86
CA ILE A 123 12.66 20.35 5.56
C ILE A 123 14.17 20.35 5.34
N ASP A 124 14.95 20.75 6.34
CA ASP A 124 16.42 20.78 6.22
C ASP A 124 17.02 19.38 6.11
N HIS A 125 16.45 18.40 6.82
CA HIS A 125 16.80 16.98 6.67
C HIS A 125 16.59 16.50 5.24
N HIS A 126 15.44 16.80 4.63
CA HIS A 126 15.14 16.42 3.24
C HIS A 126 15.96 17.15 2.18
N ARG A 127 16.53 18.31 2.49
CA ARG A 127 17.52 18.95 1.61
C ARG A 127 18.87 18.22 1.60
N GLN A 128 19.18 17.49 2.67
CA GLN A 128 20.47 16.84 2.87
C GLN A 128 20.44 15.34 2.53
N LYS A 129 19.25 14.74 2.40
CA LYS A 129 19.06 13.33 2.14
C LYS A 129 18.34 13.12 0.81
N ASP A 130 18.64 12.01 0.15
CA ASP A 130 17.93 11.56 -1.04
C ASP A 130 16.52 11.09 -0.65
N PHE A 131 15.61 12.05 -0.55
CA PHE A 131 14.18 11.80 -0.46
C PHE A 131 13.58 11.73 -1.86
N LYS A 132 12.81 10.67 -2.13
CA LYS A 132 12.08 10.53 -3.39
C LYS A 132 10.65 10.10 -3.13
N ALA A 133 9.70 10.98 -3.44
CA ALA A 133 8.32 10.56 -3.66
C ALA A 133 8.18 9.95 -5.07
N TYR A 134 7.25 9.01 -5.23
CA TYR A 134 6.93 8.37 -6.50
C TYR A 134 5.54 8.80 -6.99
N ASN A 135 5.35 8.83 -8.30
CA ASN A 135 4.05 8.90 -8.98
C ASN A 135 3.80 7.65 -9.86
N ASP A 136 4.60 6.61 -9.73
CA ASP A 136 4.41 5.37 -10.47
C ASP A 136 3.16 4.60 -9.99
N VAL A 137 2.67 3.70 -10.83
CA VAL A 137 1.66 2.70 -10.49
C VAL A 137 2.26 1.32 -10.66
N LEU A 138 2.23 0.56 -9.57
CA LEU A 138 2.65 -0.82 -9.55
C LEU A 138 1.45 -1.75 -9.43
N ALA A 139 1.51 -2.90 -10.07
CA ALA A 139 0.44 -3.89 -10.07
C ALA A 139 0.96 -5.30 -9.76
N LEU A 140 0.18 -6.05 -8.97
CA LEU A 140 0.39 -7.47 -8.68
C LEU A 140 -0.94 -8.22 -8.79
N HIS A 141 -0.96 -9.35 -9.49
CA HIS A 141 -2.17 -10.17 -9.61
C HIS A 141 -2.29 -11.11 -8.41
N VAL A 142 -3.09 -10.73 -7.41
CA VAL A 142 -3.12 -11.42 -6.10
C VAL A 142 -3.95 -12.69 -6.07
N ASP A 143 -4.77 -12.92 -7.10
CA ASP A 143 -5.52 -14.16 -7.30
C ASP A 143 -4.64 -15.29 -7.86
N GLU A 144 -3.47 -14.96 -8.41
CA GLU A 144 -2.47 -15.95 -8.79
C GLU A 144 -1.65 -16.38 -7.57
N PRO A 145 -1.74 -17.65 -7.12
CA PRO A 145 -1.08 -18.09 -5.89
C PRO A 145 0.44 -17.94 -5.92
N THR A 146 1.02 -17.93 -7.12
CA THR A 146 2.45 -17.84 -7.39
C THR A 146 2.89 -16.46 -7.85
N ALA A 147 2.00 -15.46 -7.85
CA ALA A 147 2.38 -14.10 -8.24
C ALA A 147 3.36 -13.54 -7.20
N THR A 148 4.61 -13.36 -7.65
CA THR A 148 5.70 -12.81 -6.82
C THR A 148 6.34 -11.57 -7.43
N THR A 149 5.89 -11.18 -8.63
CA THR A 149 6.52 -10.13 -9.42
C THR A 149 5.58 -8.94 -9.55
N TRP A 150 6.06 -7.79 -9.09
CA TRP A 150 5.39 -6.51 -9.29
C TRP A 150 5.73 -5.93 -10.66
N HIS A 151 4.71 -5.45 -11.35
CA HIS A 151 4.85 -4.78 -12.64
C HIS A 151 4.66 -3.29 -12.49
N VAL A 152 5.59 -2.49 -13.02
CA VAL A 152 5.36 -1.06 -13.25
C VAL A 152 4.40 -0.96 -14.43
N VAL A 153 3.19 -0.46 -14.20
CA VAL A 153 2.15 -0.32 -15.24
C VAL A 153 1.95 1.12 -15.69
N GLU A 154 2.52 2.07 -14.94
CA GLU A 154 2.64 3.48 -15.28
C GLU A 154 3.91 4.00 -14.57
N GLU A 155 4.91 4.44 -15.33
CA GLU A 155 6.13 5.02 -14.76
C GLU A 155 5.88 6.47 -14.30
N ASP A 156 5.13 7.23 -15.10
CA ASP A 156 4.89 8.66 -14.91
C ASP A 156 3.38 8.96 -14.93
N ALA A 157 2.70 8.66 -13.83
CA ALA A 157 1.28 9.00 -13.74
C ALA A 157 1.08 10.53 -13.79
N PRO A 158 -0.08 11.01 -14.28
CA PRO A 158 -0.32 12.44 -14.49
C PRO A 158 -0.41 13.26 -13.20
N TRP A 159 -0.53 12.60 -12.04
CA TRP A 159 -0.50 13.26 -10.75
C TRP A 159 0.94 13.47 -10.25
N PRO A 160 1.22 14.57 -9.54
CA PRO A 160 2.49 14.76 -8.85
C PRO A 160 2.87 13.58 -7.96
N ALA A 161 4.17 13.30 -7.88
CA ALA A 161 4.75 12.32 -6.98
C ALA A 161 4.35 12.63 -5.53
N ARG A 162 3.89 11.60 -4.81
CA ARG A 162 3.29 11.80 -3.49
C ARG A 162 3.36 10.57 -2.60
N ASP A 163 3.35 10.82 -1.31
CA ASP A 163 3.13 9.86 -0.24
C ASP A 163 1.94 10.27 0.64
N ASP A 164 1.62 9.47 1.66
CA ASP A 164 0.58 9.75 2.66
C ASP A 164 -0.79 10.16 2.06
N CYS A 165 -1.07 9.67 0.84
CA CYS A 165 -2.31 9.95 0.15
C CYS A 165 -3.37 8.89 0.47
N ALA A 166 -4.63 9.32 0.48
CA ALA A 166 -5.75 8.40 0.60
C ALA A 166 -6.15 7.90 -0.78
N ALA A 167 -6.54 6.63 -0.89
CA ALA A 167 -7.06 6.08 -2.14
C ALA A 167 -8.27 5.17 -1.90
N ALA A 168 -9.14 5.08 -2.91
CA ALA A 168 -10.34 4.23 -2.87
C ALA A 168 -10.67 3.66 -4.26
N VAL A 169 -11.30 2.48 -4.27
CA VAL A 169 -11.86 1.87 -5.47
C VAL A 169 -13.37 2.10 -5.50
N VAL A 170 -13.88 2.65 -6.60
CA VAL A 170 -15.31 2.86 -6.84
C VAL A 170 -15.66 2.25 -8.20
N GLY A 171 -16.26 1.06 -8.18
CA GLY A 171 -16.45 0.25 -9.38
C GLY A 171 -15.09 -0.16 -9.97
N ASP A 172 -14.84 0.25 -11.21
CA ASP A 172 -13.55 0.06 -11.91
C ASP A 172 -12.68 1.35 -11.91
N SER A 173 -13.10 2.39 -11.18
CA SER A 173 -12.32 3.62 -11.02
C SER A 173 -11.52 3.60 -9.72
N VAL A 174 -10.34 4.21 -9.76
CA VAL A 174 -9.55 4.53 -8.57
C VAL A 174 -9.60 6.03 -8.32
N LEU A 175 -9.80 6.40 -7.07
CA LEU A 175 -9.73 7.78 -6.59
C LEU A 175 -8.52 7.93 -5.69
N LEU A 176 -7.80 9.05 -5.85
CA LEU A 176 -6.61 9.41 -5.07
C LEU A 176 -6.81 10.82 -4.53
N PHE A 177 -6.60 11.02 -3.23
CA PHE A 177 -6.91 12.27 -2.54
C PHE A 177 -5.67 12.76 -1.79
N GLY A 178 -5.29 14.00 -2.07
CA GLY A 178 -4.21 14.71 -1.38
C GLY A 178 -2.90 13.94 -1.34
N GLY A 179 -2.29 13.86 -0.16
CA GLY A 179 -0.92 13.36 0.08
C GLY A 179 0.09 14.48 0.25
N GLY A 180 1.34 14.13 0.52
CA GLY A 180 2.48 15.05 0.60
C GLY A 180 3.44 14.84 -0.55
N THR A 181 4.14 15.91 -0.98
CA THR A 181 5.31 15.78 -1.86
C THR A 181 6.62 15.70 -1.07
N VAL A 182 6.54 15.88 0.25
CA VAL A 182 7.66 15.90 1.20
C VAL A 182 7.19 15.22 2.48
N TYR A 183 7.84 14.14 2.88
CA TYR A 183 7.49 13.41 4.09
C TYR A 183 7.55 14.33 5.34
N GLY A 184 6.63 14.16 6.29
CA GLY A 184 6.69 14.78 7.62
C GLY A 184 6.79 16.32 7.72
N GLY A 185 6.59 17.10 6.65
CA GLY A 185 6.94 18.53 6.72
C GLY A 185 6.39 19.49 5.67
N GLY A 186 5.52 19.06 4.73
CA GLY A 186 4.82 20.00 3.85
C GLY A 186 4.55 19.50 2.44
N GLY A 187 4.15 20.43 1.57
CA GLY A 187 3.76 20.10 0.20
C GLY A 187 2.49 19.26 0.13
N TYR A 188 1.59 19.41 1.10
CA TYR A 188 0.31 18.73 1.10
C TYR A 188 -0.53 19.18 -0.09
N LEU A 189 -1.06 18.20 -0.81
CA LEU A 189 -1.85 18.40 -2.00
C LEU A 189 -3.33 18.46 -1.61
N GLY A 190 -4.05 19.44 -2.17
CA GLY A 190 -5.51 19.57 -2.02
C GLY A 190 -6.27 19.05 -3.24
N ASP A 191 -5.64 18.20 -4.04
CA ASP A 191 -6.18 17.70 -5.30
C ASP A 191 -6.88 16.34 -5.14
N VAL A 192 -7.70 16.01 -6.14
CA VAL A 192 -8.34 14.71 -6.28
C VAL A 192 -8.10 14.23 -7.69
N TRP A 193 -7.55 13.03 -7.81
CA TRP A 193 -7.34 12.37 -9.09
C TRP A 193 -8.29 11.19 -9.23
N ARG A 194 -8.80 11.03 -10.45
CA ARG A 194 -9.60 9.88 -10.84
C ARG A 194 -8.90 9.14 -11.95
N LEU A 195 -8.63 7.87 -11.72
CA LEU A 195 -8.19 6.92 -12.72
C LEU A 195 -9.38 6.08 -13.16
N PRO A 196 -10.03 6.39 -14.30
CA PRO A 196 -11.15 5.61 -14.79
C PRO A 196 -10.66 4.29 -15.38
N SER A 197 -11.41 3.22 -15.10
CA SER A 197 -11.19 1.89 -15.66
C SER A 197 -9.75 1.40 -15.56
N ALA A 198 -9.21 1.37 -14.33
CA ALA A 198 -7.81 1.08 -14.06
C ALA A 198 -7.36 -0.25 -14.72
N SER A 199 -8.20 -1.29 -14.61
CA SER A 199 -7.88 -2.59 -15.23
C SER A 199 -7.81 -2.50 -16.75
N ARG A 200 -8.71 -1.75 -17.40
CA ARG A 200 -8.67 -1.55 -18.85
C ARG A 200 -7.47 -0.72 -19.27
N ARG A 201 -7.22 0.40 -18.58
CA ARG A 201 -6.13 1.33 -18.90
C ARG A 201 -4.77 0.63 -18.91
N TYR A 202 -4.55 -0.23 -17.92
CA TYR A 202 -3.28 -0.93 -17.74
C TYR A 202 -3.26 -2.36 -18.31
N GLY A 203 -4.31 -2.78 -19.03
CA GLY A 203 -4.39 -4.12 -19.62
C GLY A 203 -4.42 -5.26 -18.60
N LEU A 204 -4.88 -4.99 -17.38
CA LEU A 204 -4.96 -5.94 -16.27
C LEU A 204 -6.15 -6.86 -16.45
N LYS A 205 -5.92 -8.00 -17.10
CA LYS A 205 -6.95 -9.02 -17.30
C LYS A 205 -7.24 -9.71 -15.97
N GLY A 206 -8.52 -9.80 -15.59
CA GLY A 206 -8.91 -10.63 -14.46
C GLY A 206 -8.81 -12.12 -14.78
N ALA A 207 -8.86 -12.96 -13.76
CA ALA A 207 -9.04 -14.39 -13.95
C ALA A 207 -10.28 -14.64 -14.84
N ALA A 208 -10.12 -15.43 -15.90
CA ALA A 208 -11.12 -15.65 -16.95
C ALA A 208 -12.43 -16.33 -16.48
N GLY A 209 -12.71 -16.39 -15.18
CA GLY A 209 -13.83 -17.11 -14.57
C GLY A 209 -15.03 -16.26 -14.15
N GLY A 210 -14.97 -14.93 -14.24
CA GLY A 210 -16.10 -14.07 -13.89
C GLY A 210 -17.13 -14.00 -15.01
N ARG A 211 -18.16 -14.86 -14.96
CA ARG A 211 -19.38 -14.78 -15.79
C ARG A 211 -20.03 -13.40 -15.63
N GLY A 212 -19.63 -12.46 -16.48
CA GLY A 212 -20.41 -11.26 -16.76
C GLY A 212 -21.70 -11.70 -17.43
N GLY A 213 -22.76 -11.85 -16.63
CA GLY A 213 -24.12 -11.88 -17.15
C GLY A 213 -24.36 -10.55 -17.85
N ASP A 214 -24.24 -10.58 -19.16
CA ASP A 214 -24.72 -9.56 -20.08
C ASP A 214 -26.23 -9.41 -19.82
N ARG A 215 -26.60 -8.50 -18.91
CA ARG A 215 -27.98 -8.05 -18.80
C ARG A 215 -28.19 -7.12 -19.96
N GLY A 216 -28.65 -7.71 -21.06
CA GLY A 216 -29.18 -6.98 -22.21
C GLY A 216 -30.06 -5.85 -21.72
N SER A 217 -29.65 -4.64 -22.08
CA SER A 217 -30.51 -3.47 -22.04
C SER A 217 -31.62 -3.70 -23.07
N GLY A 218 -32.74 -4.24 -22.58
CA GLY A 218 -34.00 -4.14 -23.32
C GLY A 218 -34.38 -2.68 -23.38
N GLU A 219 -34.40 -2.13 -24.60
CA GLU A 219 -35.07 -0.88 -24.92
C GLU A 219 -36.54 -0.97 -24.51
N LEU A 220 -37.03 0.08 -23.86
CA LEU A 220 -38.43 0.48 -23.82
C LEU A 220 -38.55 1.81 -24.56
#